data_AF-A0AAV7JG45-F1
#
_entry.id   AF-A0AAV7JG45-F1
#
_cell.length_a   1.000
_cell.length_b   1.000
_cell.length_c   1.000
_cell.angle_alpha   90.00
_cell.angle_beta   90.00
_cell.angle_gamma   90.00
#
_symmetry.space_group_name_H-M   'P 1'
#
loop_
_entity.id
_entity.type
_entity.pdbx_description
1 polymer ?
#
loop_
_entity_poly.entity_id
_entity_poly.type
_entity_poly.pdbx_seq_one_letter_code
_entity_poly.pdbx_strand_id
1 'polypeptide(L)'
;MLLDGNEIREFFYDFMYLESVTGETIASAIIESLKHNHVDLTKARGQSYDSAACMSSDKVGVQTRIGQVSPRALYVHCNSHVLTLSIASACKLPAIRNMIDTLNAVFLFFDKSLKRQRFLERIVKNLAPDMHKTKLVGL
;
A
#
# COMPACT_ATOMS: atom_id res chain seq x y z
N MET A 1 3.78 -11.26 -11.89
CA MET A 1 2.78 -11.61 -12.92
C MET A 1 3.47 -12.37 -14.04
N LEU A 2 3.02 -13.57 -14.36
CA LEU A 2 3.52 -14.39 -15.47
C LEU A 2 2.40 -14.66 -16.47
N LEU A 3 2.80 -14.89 -17.72
CA LEU A 3 1.90 -15.39 -18.77
C LEU A 3 2.08 -16.90 -18.85
N ASP A 4 1.02 -17.64 -18.56
CA ASP A 4 0.94 -19.08 -18.81
C ASP A 4 -0.02 -19.31 -19.99
N GLY A 5 0.53 -19.46 -21.19
CA GLY A 5 -0.24 -19.37 -22.43
C GLY A 5 -0.86 -17.97 -22.60
N ASN A 6 -2.19 -17.91 -22.61
CA ASN A 6 -2.96 -16.65 -22.69
C ASN A 6 -3.54 -16.20 -21.34
N GLU A 7 -3.20 -16.89 -20.24
CA GLU A 7 -3.67 -16.53 -18.92
C GLU A 7 -2.64 -15.70 -18.15
N ILE A 8 -3.13 -14.65 -17.52
CA ILE A 8 -2.36 -13.85 -16.57
C ILE A 8 -2.44 -14.53 -15.21
N ARG A 9 -1.28 -14.86 -14.63
CA ARG A 9 -1.18 -15.43 -13.29
C ARG A 9 -0.30 -14.58 -12.38
N GLU A 10 -0.70 -14.51 -11.11
CA GLU A 10 0.05 -13.84 -10.07
C GLU A 10 0.55 -14.87 -9.05
N PHE A 11 1.83 -14.79 -8.72
CA PHE A 11 2.50 -15.69 -7.79
C PHE A 11 3.33 -14.87 -6.81
N PHE A 12 3.22 -15.23 -5.53
CA PHE A 12 4.12 -14.77 -4.50
C PHE A 12 5.34 -15.69 -4.49
N TYR A 13 6.53 -15.13 -4.67
CA TYR A 13 7.77 -15.91 -4.74
C TYR A 13 8.51 -15.98 -3.40
N ASP A 14 8.61 -14.87 -2.68
CA ASP A 14 9.53 -14.81 -1.55
C ASP A 14 9.26 -13.66 -0.59
N PHE A 15 9.67 -13.85 0.66
CA PHE A 15 9.75 -12.82 1.70
C PHE A 15 11.15 -12.85 2.32
N MET A 16 11.93 -11.80 2.09
CA MET A 16 13.34 -11.76 2.47
C MET A 16 13.61 -10.75 3.58
N TYR A 17 14.42 -11.15 4.54
CA TYR A 17 15.05 -10.21 5.47
C TYR A 17 16.24 -9.53 4.80
N LEU A 18 16.33 -8.20 4.92
CA LEU A 18 17.46 -7.42 4.40
C LEU A 18 18.11 -6.66 5.54
N GLU A 19 19.44 -6.76 5.64
CA GLU A 19 20.24 -5.99 6.61
C GLU A 19 20.31 -4.50 6.26
N SER A 20 20.02 -4.14 5.00
CA SER A 20 20.06 -2.78 4.49
C SER A 20 19.01 -2.58 3.39
N VAL A 21 18.52 -1.34 3.25
CA VAL A 21 17.46 -0.95 2.30
C VAL A 21 17.98 -0.06 1.16
N THR A 22 19.26 -0.19 0.82
CA THR A 22 19.80 0.48 -0.37
C THR A 22 19.27 -0.16 -1.66
N GLY A 23 19.24 0.60 -2.75
CA GLY A 23 18.82 0.07 -4.05
C GLY A 23 19.69 -1.08 -4.55
N GLU A 24 20.95 -1.16 -4.10
CA GLU A 24 21.84 -2.28 -4.40
C GLU A 24 21.44 -3.54 -3.64
N THR A 25 21.35 -3.45 -2.31
CA THR A 25 20.98 -4.60 -1.46
C THR A 25 19.65 -5.19 -1.89
N ILE A 26 18.65 -4.34 -2.15
CA ILE A 26 17.32 -4.78 -2.58
C ILE A 26 17.37 -5.43 -3.97
N ALA A 27 18.06 -4.81 -4.94
CA ALA A 27 18.14 -5.37 -6.30
C ALA A 27 18.85 -6.73 -6.31
N SER A 28 19.96 -6.88 -5.59
CA SER A 28 20.69 -8.13 -5.48
C SER A 28 19.81 -9.23 -4.88
N ALA A 29 19.10 -8.94 -3.79
CA ALA A 29 18.19 -9.90 -3.16
C ALA A 29 17.06 -10.33 -4.12
N ILE A 30 16.46 -9.39 -4.87
CA ILE A 30 15.45 -9.72 -5.89
C ILE A 30 16.03 -10.64 -6.96
N ILE A 31 17.21 -10.32 -7.48
CA ILE A 31 17.87 -11.13 -8.54
C ILE A 31 18.17 -12.53 -8.02
N GLU A 32 18.68 -12.66 -6.80
CA GLU A 32 18.99 -13.95 -6.17
C GLU A 32 17.73 -14.78 -5.93
N SER A 33 16.67 -14.18 -5.39
CA SER A 33 15.38 -14.85 -5.18
C SER A 33 14.77 -15.33 -6.50
N LEU A 34 14.78 -14.51 -7.56
CA LEU A 34 14.29 -14.93 -8.87
C LEU A 34 15.11 -16.08 -9.44
N LYS A 35 16.45 -16.05 -9.31
CA LYS A 35 17.32 -17.15 -9.73
C LYS A 35 17.02 -18.44 -8.95
N HIS A 36 16.86 -18.34 -7.64
CA HIS A 36 16.53 -19.47 -6.78
C HIS A 36 15.18 -20.11 -7.16
N ASN A 37 14.20 -19.27 -7.53
CA ASN A 37 12.89 -19.70 -8.02
C ASN A 37 12.87 -20.06 -9.52
N HIS A 38 14.04 -20.16 -10.16
CA HIS A 38 14.18 -20.47 -11.59
C HIS A 38 13.42 -19.51 -12.54
N VAL A 39 13.24 -18.26 -12.12
CA VAL A 39 12.64 -17.20 -12.93
C VAL A 39 13.73 -16.43 -13.67
N ASP A 40 13.70 -16.52 -14.99
CA ASP A 40 14.64 -15.83 -15.87
C ASP A 40 14.29 -14.34 -16.00
N LEU A 41 15.02 -13.50 -15.27
CA LEU A 41 14.84 -12.04 -15.27
C LEU A 41 15.05 -11.41 -16.67
N THR A 42 15.84 -12.03 -17.55
CA THR A 42 16.07 -11.49 -18.91
C THR A 42 14.79 -11.50 -19.78
N LYS A 43 13.80 -12.32 -19.40
CA LYS A 43 12.48 -12.39 -20.03
C LYS A 43 11.49 -11.38 -19.46
N ALA A 44 11.85 -10.66 -18.40
CA ALA A 44 10.98 -9.64 -17.83
C ALA A 44 10.63 -8.56 -18.88
N ARG A 45 9.37 -8.11 -18.80
CA ARG A 45 8.80 -7.05 -19.66
C ARG A 45 8.31 -5.85 -18.87
N GLY A 46 8.13 -6.01 -17.57
CA GLY A 46 7.76 -4.93 -16.67
C GLY A 46 8.37 -5.13 -15.30
N GLN A 47 8.59 -4.01 -14.62
CA GLN A 47 9.01 -3.93 -13.23
C GLN A 47 8.28 -2.73 -12.59
N SER A 48 7.82 -2.90 -11.35
CA SER A 48 7.08 -1.85 -10.66
C SER A 48 7.48 -1.76 -9.20
N TYR A 49 7.80 -0.55 -8.74
CA TYR A 49 8.22 -0.28 -7.37
C TYR A 49 7.61 1.01 -6.85
N ASP A 50 7.68 1.24 -5.54
CA ASP A 50 7.30 2.53 -4.96
C ASP A 50 8.24 3.67 -5.40
N SER A 51 7.93 4.89 -4.95
CA SER A 51 8.67 6.08 -5.36
C SER A 51 9.89 6.37 -4.46
N ALA A 52 10.21 5.53 -3.48
CA ALA A 52 11.37 5.73 -2.63
C ALA A 52 12.66 5.74 -3.46
N ALA A 53 13.62 6.59 -3.09
CA ALA A 53 14.82 6.82 -3.90
C ALA A 53 15.64 5.53 -4.12
N CYS A 54 15.68 4.63 -3.14
CA CYS A 54 16.34 3.33 -3.27
C CYS A 54 15.66 2.43 -4.34
N MET A 55 14.38 2.62 -4.63
CA MET A 55 13.63 1.86 -5.62
C MET A 55 13.63 2.55 -6.98
N SER A 56 13.31 3.85 -7.00
CA SER A 56 12.93 4.61 -8.18
C SER A 56 14.07 5.37 -8.86
N SER A 57 15.23 5.54 -8.19
CA SER A 57 16.33 6.33 -8.75
C SER A 57 16.83 5.75 -10.08
N ASP A 58 16.96 6.64 -11.07
CA ASP A 58 17.50 6.42 -12.42
C ASP A 58 19.02 6.17 -12.47
N LYS A 59 19.71 6.38 -11.34
CA LYS A 59 21.16 6.16 -11.21
C LYS A 59 21.47 4.98 -10.31
N VAL A 60 20.86 4.96 -9.13
CA VAL A 60 21.20 4.02 -8.05
C VAL A 60 19.98 3.36 -7.43
N GLY A 61 18.84 3.35 -8.13
CA GLY A 61 17.64 2.64 -7.69
C GLY A 61 17.66 1.17 -8.08
N VAL A 62 16.71 0.40 -7.53
CA VAL A 62 16.40 -0.95 -7.98
C VAL A 62 16.00 -0.96 -9.45
N GLN A 63 15.16 0.00 -9.88
CA GLN A 63 14.66 0.06 -11.26
C GLN A 63 15.79 0.12 -12.30
N THR A 64 16.83 0.88 -12.00
CA THR A 64 18.02 1.02 -12.85
C THR A 64 18.83 -0.28 -12.89
N ARG A 65 19.06 -0.91 -11.74
CA ARG A 65 19.84 -2.16 -11.67
C ARG A 65 19.15 -3.33 -12.34
N ILE A 66 17.84 -3.48 -12.12
CA ILE A 66 17.04 -4.51 -12.79
C ILE A 66 16.95 -4.20 -14.29
N GLY A 67 16.84 -2.94 -14.68
CA GLY A 67 16.90 -2.50 -16.08
C GLY A 67 18.23 -2.81 -16.77
N GLN A 68 19.36 -2.78 -16.06
CA GLN A 68 20.66 -3.19 -16.60
C GLN A 68 20.71 -4.68 -16.92
N VAL A 69 20.07 -5.52 -16.10
CA VAL A 69 19.99 -6.98 -16.33
C VAL A 69 18.94 -7.32 -17.40
N SER A 70 17.84 -6.58 -17.42
CA SER A 70 16.73 -6.77 -18.36
C SER A 70 16.31 -5.43 -18.97
N PRO A 71 17.00 -4.95 -20.03
CA PRO A 71 16.71 -3.66 -20.66
C PRO A 71 15.30 -3.54 -21.26
N ARG A 72 14.61 -4.67 -21.44
CA ARG A 72 13.23 -4.74 -21.95
C ARG A 72 12.17 -4.71 -20.85
N ALA A 73 12.58 -4.69 -19.58
CA ALA A 73 11.68 -4.58 -18.44
C ALA A 73 11.33 -3.11 -18.18
N LEU A 74 10.17 -2.67 -18.65
CA LEU A 74 9.72 -1.30 -18.50
C LEU A 74 9.42 -0.99 -17.02
N TYR A 75 10.01 0.08 -16.50
CA TYR A 75 9.73 0.57 -15.17
C TYR A 75 8.43 1.36 -15.13
N VAL A 76 7.57 1.03 -14.16
CA VAL A 76 6.32 1.74 -13.86
C VAL A 76 6.30 2.08 -12.37
N HIS A 77 6.00 3.34 -12.05
CA HIS A 77 5.74 3.74 -10.67
C HIS A 77 4.53 3.00 -10.11
N CYS A 78 4.58 2.64 -8.83
CA CYS A 78 3.45 2.02 -8.15
C CYS A 78 2.24 2.97 -8.13
N ASN A 79 1.21 2.64 -8.92
CA ASN A 79 -0.03 3.42 -8.98
C ASN A 79 -0.72 3.52 -7.61
N SER A 80 -0.61 2.51 -6.75
CA SER A 80 -1.14 2.55 -5.38
C SER A 80 -0.47 3.63 -4.54
N HIS A 81 0.83 3.88 -4.76
CA HIS A 81 1.55 4.96 -4.09
C HIS A 81 1.09 6.33 -4.59
N VAL A 82 0.96 6.49 -5.92
CA VAL A 82 0.44 7.72 -6.54
C VAL A 82 -0.97 8.04 -6.05
N LEU A 83 -1.84 7.02 -5.96
CA LEU A 83 -3.18 7.14 -5.42
C LEU A 83 -3.16 7.57 -3.95
N THR A 84 -2.32 6.93 -3.13
CA THR A 84 -2.16 7.28 -1.71
C THR A 84 -1.72 8.74 -1.55
N LEU A 85 -0.76 9.21 -2.35
CA LEU A 85 -0.33 10.60 -2.34
C LEU A 85 -1.44 11.57 -2.77
N SER A 86 -2.22 11.19 -3.79
CA SER A 86 -3.35 11.99 -4.28
C SER A 86 -4.42 12.15 -3.20
N ILE A 87 -4.77 11.06 -2.52
CA ILE A 87 -5.70 11.06 -1.39
C ILE A 87 -5.14 11.89 -0.24
N ALA A 88 -3.88 11.69 0.15
CA ALA A 88 -3.24 12.45 1.21
C ALA A 88 -3.22 13.96 0.90
N SER A 89 -3.02 14.34 -0.36
CA SER A 89 -3.09 15.73 -0.82
C SER A 89 -4.52 16.28 -0.71
N ALA A 90 -5.51 15.53 -1.18
CA ALA A 90 -6.92 15.91 -1.05
C ALA A 90 -7.32 16.11 0.43
N CYS A 91 -6.87 15.23 1.33
CA CYS A 91 -7.13 15.36 2.77
C CYS A 91 -6.54 16.63 3.41
N LYS A 92 -5.60 17.32 2.75
CA LYS A 92 -5.07 18.61 3.23
C LYS A 92 -5.98 19.79 2.89
N LEU A 93 -6.95 19.62 1.98
CA LEU A 93 -7.92 20.67 1.67
C LEU A 93 -8.71 21.02 2.94
N PRO A 94 -8.85 22.31 3.30
CA PRO A 94 -9.49 22.70 4.56
C PRO A 94 -10.88 22.12 4.74
N ALA A 95 -11.69 22.04 3.68
CA ALA A 95 -13.03 21.45 3.74
C ALA A 95 -12.99 19.97 4.14
N ILE A 96 -12.10 19.19 3.52
CA ILE A 96 -11.97 17.74 3.79
C ILE A 96 -11.34 17.53 5.16
N ARG A 97 -10.26 18.25 5.48
CA ARG A 97 -9.60 18.18 6.79
C ARG A 97 -10.57 18.51 7.92
N ASN A 98 -11.28 19.62 7.84
CA ASN A 98 -12.22 20.05 8.88
C ASN A 98 -13.39 19.06 9.04
N MET A 99 -13.86 18.45 7.95
CA MET A 99 -14.85 17.38 8.00
C MET A 99 -14.29 16.16 8.76
N ILE A 100 -13.08 15.70 8.43
CA ILE A 100 -12.42 14.58 9.12
C ILE A 100 -12.22 14.91 10.61
N ASP A 101 -11.74 16.12 10.93
CA ASP A 101 -11.55 16.58 12.31
C ASP A 101 -12.88 16.57 13.09
N THR A 102 -13.97 16.99 12.45
CA THR A 102 -15.30 16.98 13.06
C THR A 102 -15.78 15.56 13.34
N LEU A 103 -15.63 14.65 12.37
CA LEU A 103 -15.99 13.23 12.54
C LEU A 103 -15.17 12.59 13.66
N ASN A 104 -13.86 12.89 13.72
CA ASN A 104 -12.98 12.42 14.78
C ASN A 104 -13.35 13.01 16.14
N ALA A 105 -13.74 14.28 16.22
CA ALA A 105 -14.21 14.89 17.46
C ALA A 105 -15.49 14.20 17.98
N VAL A 106 -16.44 13.86 17.10
CA VAL A 106 -17.66 13.13 17.46
C VAL A 106 -17.32 11.72 17.94
N PHE A 107 -16.46 11.00 17.22
CA PHE A 107 -15.99 9.69 17.65
C PHE A 107 -15.37 9.75 19.05
N LEU A 108 -14.39 10.65 19.26
CA LEU A 108 -13.69 10.81 20.54
C LEU A 108 -14.62 11.26 21.66
N PHE A 109 -15.66 12.04 21.36
CA PHE A 109 -16.67 12.42 22.35
C PHE A 109 -17.33 11.17 22.94
N PHE A 110 -17.79 10.23 22.13
CA PHE A 110 -18.41 9.00 22.63
C PHE A 110 -17.39 8.01 23.21
N ASP A 111 -16.27 7.78 22.52
CA ASP A 111 -15.28 6.77 22.90
C ASP A 111 -14.61 7.07 24.25
N LYS A 112 -14.32 8.34 24.55
CA LYS A 112 -13.70 8.75 25.83
C LYS A 112 -14.64 8.65 27.04
N SER A 113 -15.90 8.21 26.89
CA SER A 113 -16.81 8.04 28.03
C SER A 113 -17.72 6.84 27.86
N LEU A 114 -17.52 5.83 28.71
CA LEU A 114 -18.39 4.66 28.79
C LEU A 114 -19.88 5.02 28.98
N LYS A 115 -20.17 6.11 29.70
CA LYS A 115 -21.54 6.58 29.91
C LYS A 115 -22.16 7.06 28.59
N ARG A 116 -21.43 7.87 27.82
CA ARG A 116 -21.89 8.37 26.52
C ARG A 116 -21.98 7.26 25.48
N GLN A 117 -21.01 6.36 25.47
CA GLN A 117 -21.03 5.18 24.60
C GLN A 117 -22.25 4.29 24.87
N ARG A 118 -22.55 3.96 26.13
CA ARG A 118 -23.76 3.19 26.48
C ARG A 118 -25.05 3.92 26.11
N PHE A 119 -25.08 5.24 26.26
CA PHE A 119 -26.21 6.04 25.82
C PHE A 119 -26.40 5.93 24.30
N LEU A 120 -25.34 6.07 23.52
CA LEU A 120 -25.36 5.91 22.06
C LEU A 120 -25.87 4.51 21.65
N GLU A 121 -25.33 3.45 22.26
CA GLU A 121 -25.76 2.07 22.00
C GLU A 121 -27.26 1.88 22.23
N ARG A 122 -27.80 2.47 23.31
CA ARG A 122 -29.24 2.41 23.60
C ARG A 122 -30.06 3.13 22.53
N ILE A 123 -29.61 4.31 22.09
CA ILE A 123 -30.31 5.06 21.03
C ILE A 123 -30.28 4.29 19.70
N VAL A 124 -29.13 3.72 19.32
CA VAL A 124 -28.99 2.93 18.08
C VAL A 124 -29.92 1.72 18.11
N LYS A 125 -29.96 0.96 19.21
CA LYS A 125 -30.86 -0.20 19.35
C LYS A 125 -32.34 0.16 19.23
N ASN A 126 -32.73 1.35 19.67
CA ASN A 126 -34.12 1.81 19.61
C ASN A 126 -34.51 2.32 18.20
N LEU A 127 -33.60 3.04 17.53
CA LEU A 127 -33.89 3.67 16.24
C LEU A 127 -33.55 2.77 15.04
N ALA A 128 -32.62 1.85 15.20
CA ALA A 128 -32.16 0.94 14.16
C ALA A 128 -31.86 -0.44 14.79
N PRO A 129 -32.89 -1.22 15.14
CA PRO A 129 -32.74 -2.48 15.87
C PRO A 129 -31.92 -3.54 15.10
N ASP A 130 -31.95 -3.49 13.77
CA ASP A 130 -31.19 -4.40 12.90
C ASP A 130 -29.69 -4.01 12.74
N MET A 131 -29.28 -2.87 13.32
CA MET A 131 -27.91 -2.37 13.22
C MET A 131 -26.96 -3.15 14.15
N HIS A 132 -26.08 -3.97 13.56
CA HIS A 132 -25.06 -4.70 14.31
C HIS A 132 -23.91 -3.82 14.85
N LYS A 133 -23.72 -2.62 14.29
CA LYS A 133 -22.69 -1.66 14.74
C LYS A 133 -23.30 -0.63 15.67
N THR A 134 -23.02 -0.75 16.97
CA THR A 134 -23.52 0.17 18.01
C THR A 134 -22.44 1.11 18.57
N LYS A 135 -21.22 1.02 18.03
CA LYS A 135 -20.08 1.85 18.40
C LYS A 135 -19.54 2.55 17.15
N LEU A 136 -19.21 3.83 17.28
CA LEU A 136 -18.52 4.58 16.24
C LEU A 136 -17.08 4.08 16.13
N VAL A 137 -16.57 4.00 14.91
CA VAL A 137 -15.17 3.65 14.62
C VAL A 137 -14.47 4.93 14.19
N GLY A 138 -13.33 5.23 14.80
CA GLY A 138 -12.53 6.39 14.44
C GLY A 138 -11.97 6.26 13.02
N LEU A 139 -11.68 7.40 12.40
CA LEU A 139 -10.95 7.49 11.13
C LEU A 139 -9.43 7.45 11.38
#